data_AF-A5UV98-F1
#
_entry.id   AF-A5UV98-F1
#
_cell.length_a   1.000
_cell.length_b   1.000
_cell.length_c   1.000
_cell.angle_alpha   90.00
_cell.angle_beta   90.00
_cell.angle_gamma   90.00
#
_symmetry.space_group_name_H-M   'P 1'
#
loop_
_entity.id
_entity.type
_entity.pdbx_description
1 polymer ?
#
loop_
_entity_poly.entity_id
_entity_poly.type
_entity_poly.pdbx_seq_one_letter_code
_entity_poly.pdbx_strand_id
1 'polypeptide(L)'
;MLIKRMANSSESWLTYCRNAGLGFDHDERLGSIPRLPNVEAAQPLIEQIVGPFMGCTIKKGRTFTWVLDHLRDGRGHITPRNLVSLWGYAAAQELDAARAGEQHLLHPTSLRHALDQVSDEYVRLLKSREMPWLEALTRRLLQREVPMTRQEWEEILSQDWSAWRNDPQEKQRPPRTTPAEFLDFLLELGVCRTRPDDRIDVPDLFLHGLGIKRRGGVKQ
;
A
#
# COMPACT_ATOMS: atom_id res chain seq x y z
N MET A 1 -12.15 -2.05 -11.76
CA MET A 1 -12.76 -0.71 -11.96
C MET A 1 -11.86 0.27 -12.72
N LEU A 2 -10.58 0.44 -12.37
CA LEU A 2 -9.71 1.44 -13.02
C LEU A 2 -9.60 1.26 -14.54
N ILE A 3 -9.24 0.06 -15.01
CA ILE A 3 -9.09 -0.27 -16.44
C ILE A 3 -10.39 0.01 -17.21
N LYS A 4 -11.53 -0.38 -16.64
CA LYS A 4 -12.85 -0.07 -17.21
C LYS A 4 -13.05 1.45 -17.34
N ARG A 5 -12.73 2.22 -16.30
CA ARG A 5 -12.87 3.68 -16.32
C ARG A 5 -11.96 4.33 -17.36
N MET A 6 -10.72 3.87 -17.49
CA MET A 6 -9.80 4.31 -18.55
C MET A 6 -10.38 4.00 -19.93
N ALA A 7 -10.77 2.76 -20.19
CA ALA A 7 -11.30 2.35 -21.48
C ALA A 7 -12.60 3.07 -21.90
N ASN A 8 -13.34 3.65 -20.96
CA ASN A 8 -14.58 4.38 -21.23
C ASN A 8 -14.43 5.90 -21.09
N SER A 9 -13.22 6.43 -20.87
CA SER A 9 -13.01 7.89 -20.81
C SER A 9 -12.88 8.52 -22.20
N SER A 10 -12.30 7.80 -23.16
CA SER A 10 -12.21 8.20 -24.57
C SER A 10 -11.84 7.01 -25.46
N GLU A 11 -12.01 7.17 -26.78
CA GLU A 11 -11.54 6.20 -27.77
C GLU A 11 -10.01 6.04 -27.77
N SER A 12 -9.27 7.13 -27.51
CA SER A 12 -7.81 7.07 -27.37
C SER A 12 -7.38 6.22 -26.18
N TRP A 13 -8.07 6.30 -25.04
CA TRP A 13 -7.78 5.47 -23.87
C TRP A 13 -8.20 4.01 -24.06
N LEU A 14 -9.31 3.75 -24.75
CA LEU A 14 -9.69 2.39 -25.15
C LEU A 14 -8.61 1.77 -26.03
N THR A 15 -8.15 2.51 -27.04
CA THR A 15 -7.06 2.09 -27.95
C THR A 15 -5.77 1.87 -27.18
N TYR A 16 -5.42 2.76 -26.25
CA TYR A 16 -4.25 2.60 -25.37
C TYR A 16 -4.31 1.27 -24.59
N CYS A 17 -5.47 0.93 -24.02
CA CYS A 17 -5.64 -0.33 -23.29
C CYS A 17 -5.58 -1.56 -24.21
N ARG A 18 -6.15 -1.48 -25.41
CA ARG A 18 -6.11 -2.56 -26.41
C ARG A 18 -4.69 -2.80 -26.93
N ASN A 19 -3.91 -1.74 -27.13
CA ASN A 19 -2.50 -1.84 -27.55
C ASN A 19 -1.64 -2.56 -26.52
N ALA A 20 -2.01 -2.50 -25.23
CA ALA A 20 -1.39 -3.30 -24.18
C ALA A 20 -1.78 -4.80 -24.25
N GLY A 21 -2.66 -5.20 -25.17
CA GLY A 21 -3.13 -6.58 -25.32
C GLY A 21 -4.36 -6.94 -24.49
N LEU A 22 -5.06 -5.96 -23.89
CA LEU A 22 -6.30 -6.22 -23.17
C LEU A 22 -7.49 -6.40 -24.12
N GLY A 23 -8.22 -7.49 -23.93
CA GLY A 23 -9.51 -7.71 -24.58
C GLY A 23 -10.65 -6.97 -23.87
N PHE A 24 -11.66 -6.58 -24.64
CA PHE A 24 -12.86 -5.92 -24.11
C PHE A 24 -14.11 -6.51 -24.77
N ASP A 25 -15.14 -6.74 -23.96
CA ASP A 25 -16.51 -6.93 -24.44
C ASP A 25 -17.23 -5.59 -24.48
N HIS A 26 -18.25 -5.47 -25.32
CA HIS A 26 -19.06 -4.26 -25.41
C HIS A 26 -20.46 -4.52 -24.86
N ASP A 27 -20.92 -3.62 -24.01
CA ASP A 27 -22.29 -3.56 -23.51
C ASP A 27 -22.87 -2.17 -23.77
N GLU A 28 -24.10 -2.11 -24.28
CA GLU A 28 -24.74 -0.85 -24.69
C GLU A 28 -24.90 0.16 -23.56
N ARG A 29 -25.03 -0.31 -22.31
CA ARG A 29 -25.24 0.55 -21.12
C ARG A 29 -23.95 0.76 -20.34
N LEU A 30 -23.12 -0.28 -20.27
CA LEU A 30 -21.94 -0.34 -19.41
C LEU A 30 -20.64 -0.03 -20.14
N GLY A 31 -20.71 0.16 -21.46
CA GLY A 31 -19.61 0.48 -22.35
C GLY A 31 -18.63 -0.69 -22.52
N SER A 32 -17.35 -0.37 -22.67
CA SER A 32 -16.28 -1.36 -22.81
C SER A 32 -15.98 -2.04 -21.46
N ILE A 33 -16.14 -3.37 -21.39
CA ILE A 33 -15.88 -4.19 -20.20
C ILE A 33 -14.58 -4.98 -20.41
N PRO A 34 -13.53 -4.76 -19.59
CA PRO A 34 -12.25 -5.45 -19.77
C PRO A 34 -12.36 -6.94 -19.44
N ARG A 35 -11.78 -7.80 -20.28
CA ARG A 35 -11.62 -9.24 -20.03
C ARG A 35 -10.36 -9.48 -19.22
N LEU A 36 -10.54 -9.77 -17.93
CA LEU A 36 -9.47 -10.01 -16.95
C LEU A 36 -9.72 -11.34 -16.23
N PRO A 37 -9.33 -12.49 -16.82
CA PRO A 37 -9.56 -13.80 -16.20
C PRO A 37 -8.80 -13.99 -14.88
N ASN A 38 -7.68 -13.28 -14.71
CA ASN A 38 -6.84 -13.25 -13.52
C ASN A 38 -6.15 -11.88 -13.41
N VAL A 39 -5.38 -11.67 -12.34
CA VAL A 39 -4.70 -10.40 -12.08
C VAL A 39 -3.54 -10.18 -13.06
N GLU A 40 -2.88 -11.25 -13.48
CA GLU A 40 -1.76 -11.25 -14.43
C GLU A 40 -2.17 -10.71 -15.80
N ALA A 41 -3.43 -10.87 -16.19
CA ALA A 41 -3.96 -10.27 -17.42
C ALA A 41 -3.81 -8.74 -17.46
N ALA A 42 -3.75 -8.07 -16.30
CA ALA A 42 -3.52 -6.63 -16.23
C ALA A 42 -2.04 -6.21 -16.34
N GLN A 43 -1.10 -7.17 -16.25
CA GLN A 43 0.33 -6.89 -16.24
C GLN A 43 0.80 -6.10 -17.47
N PRO A 44 0.45 -6.46 -18.72
CA PRO A 44 0.91 -5.72 -19.90
C PRO A 44 0.51 -4.24 -19.88
N LEU A 45 -0.70 -3.93 -19.40
CA LEU A 45 -1.14 -2.54 -19.27
C LEU A 45 -0.34 -1.80 -18.20
N ILE A 46 -0.07 -2.44 -17.05
CA ILE A 46 0.74 -1.84 -15.99
C ILE A 46 2.16 -1.56 -16.49
N GLU A 47 2.75 -2.49 -17.25
CA GLU A 47 4.07 -2.31 -17.86
C GLU A 47 4.06 -1.24 -18.96
N GLN A 48 2.96 -1.06 -19.70
CA GLN A 48 2.82 0.05 -20.65
C GLN A 48 2.72 1.42 -19.95
N ILE A 49 2.05 1.49 -18.80
CA ILE A 49 1.87 2.73 -18.03
C ILE A 49 3.20 3.20 -17.42
N VAL A 50 4.01 2.29 -16.89
CA VAL A 50 5.15 2.64 -16.01
C VAL A 50 6.50 2.19 -16.58
N GLY A 51 6.49 1.13 -17.37
CA GLY A 51 7.65 0.31 -17.71
C GLY A 51 7.66 -1.04 -16.98
N PRO A 52 8.42 -2.01 -17.48
CA PRO A 52 8.45 -3.38 -16.96
C PRO A 52 9.14 -3.51 -15.59
N PHE A 53 9.99 -2.54 -15.23
CA PHE A 53 10.81 -2.59 -14.02
C PHE A 53 10.74 -1.28 -13.24
N MET A 54 10.94 -1.35 -11.92
CA MET A 54 10.96 -0.19 -11.02
C MET A 54 12.27 0.64 -11.09
N GLY A 55 12.97 0.57 -12.22
CA GLY A 55 14.25 1.21 -12.53
C GLY A 55 14.85 0.63 -13.81
N CYS A 56 16.14 0.88 -14.05
CA CYS A 56 16.76 0.55 -15.35
C CYS A 56 16.86 -0.94 -15.68
N THR A 57 16.72 -1.85 -14.70
CA THR A 57 16.93 -3.30 -14.91
C THR A 57 16.00 -4.13 -14.04
N ILE A 58 15.84 -5.42 -14.40
CA ILE A 58 15.09 -6.42 -13.63
C ILE A 58 15.53 -6.55 -12.16
N LYS A 59 16.80 -6.22 -11.85
CA LYS A 59 17.33 -6.23 -10.47
C LYS A 59 16.63 -5.20 -9.56
N LYS A 60 15.91 -4.23 -10.14
CA LYS A 60 15.12 -3.25 -9.39
C LYS A 60 13.68 -3.72 -9.11
N GLY A 61 13.31 -4.93 -9.55
CA GLY A 61 12.00 -5.51 -9.37
C GLY A 61 11.07 -5.24 -10.55
N ARG A 62 10.17 -6.19 -10.83
CA ARG A 62 9.13 -6.05 -11.86
C ARG A 62 8.04 -5.13 -11.35
N THR A 63 7.60 -4.17 -12.17
CA THR A 63 6.61 -3.15 -11.77
C THR A 63 5.32 -3.80 -11.27
N PHE A 64 4.78 -4.76 -12.02
CA PHE A 64 3.53 -5.42 -11.69
C PHE A 64 3.58 -6.08 -10.30
N THR A 65 4.59 -6.91 -10.05
CA THR A 65 4.79 -7.58 -8.77
C THR A 65 5.06 -6.57 -7.65
N TRP A 66 5.86 -5.53 -7.93
CA TRP A 66 6.16 -4.48 -6.96
C TRP A 66 4.89 -3.78 -6.47
N VAL A 67 4.00 -3.38 -7.38
CA VAL A 67 2.73 -2.72 -7.03
C VAL A 67 1.88 -3.61 -6.11
N LEU A 68 1.76 -4.90 -6.45
CA LEU A 68 0.96 -5.83 -5.65
C LEU A 68 1.60 -6.04 -4.27
N ASP A 69 2.90 -6.30 -4.22
CA ASP A 69 3.59 -6.64 -2.97
C ASP A 69 3.60 -5.50 -1.96
N HIS A 70 3.70 -4.25 -2.43
CA HIS A 70 3.77 -3.07 -1.55
C HIS A 70 2.40 -2.59 -1.07
N LEU A 71 1.32 -2.93 -1.79
CA LEU A 71 -0.04 -2.60 -1.38
C LEU A 71 -0.70 -3.67 -0.52
N ARG A 72 -0.04 -4.83 -0.33
CA ARG A 72 -0.55 -5.89 0.55
C ARG A 72 -0.41 -5.51 2.02
N ASP A 73 -1.45 -5.78 2.80
CA ASP A 73 -1.36 -5.82 4.25
C ASP A 73 -0.59 -7.07 4.73
N GLY A 74 -0.47 -7.23 6.06
CA GLY A 74 0.23 -8.34 6.68
C GLY A 74 -0.44 -9.70 6.46
N ARG A 75 -1.69 -9.71 6.00
CA ARG A 75 -2.44 -10.91 5.60
C ARG A 75 -2.38 -11.18 4.09
N GLY A 76 -1.73 -10.31 3.31
CA GLY A 76 -1.63 -10.44 1.87
C GLY A 76 -2.83 -9.89 1.10
N HIS A 77 -3.73 -9.12 1.73
CA HIS A 77 -4.87 -8.51 1.05
C HIS A 77 -4.54 -7.12 0.50
N ILE A 78 -5.15 -6.79 -0.64
CA ILE A 78 -5.08 -5.46 -1.26
C ILE A 78 -6.50 -4.91 -1.33
N THR A 79 -6.71 -3.68 -0.86
CA THR A 79 -8.00 -3.02 -1.00
C THR A 79 -8.11 -2.30 -2.35
N PRO A 80 -9.28 -2.32 -3.03
CA PRO A 80 -9.46 -1.60 -4.28
C PRO A 80 -9.17 -0.10 -4.18
N ARG A 81 -9.43 0.52 -3.01
CA ARG A 81 -9.15 1.94 -2.77
C ARG A 81 -7.65 2.21 -2.84
N ASN A 82 -6.84 1.47 -2.09
CA ASN A 82 -5.39 1.71 -2.03
C ASN A 82 -4.74 1.54 -3.40
N LEU A 83 -5.21 0.56 -4.19
CA LEU A 83 -4.78 0.40 -5.57
C LEU A 83 -5.09 1.64 -6.42
N VAL A 84 -6.31 2.16 -6.36
CA VAL A 84 -6.69 3.37 -7.13
C VAL A 84 -5.94 4.61 -6.63
N SER A 85 -5.80 4.78 -5.31
CA SER A 85 -5.05 5.90 -4.72
C SER A 85 -3.60 5.92 -5.17
N LEU A 86 -2.93 4.76 -5.26
CA LEU A 86 -1.55 4.67 -5.75
C LEU A 86 -1.41 5.29 -7.15
N TRP A 87 -2.28 4.90 -8.08
CA TRP A 87 -2.27 5.44 -9.44
C TRP A 87 -2.63 6.92 -9.49
N GLY A 88 -3.61 7.35 -8.68
CA GLY A 88 -4.02 8.75 -8.60
C GLY A 88 -2.91 9.67 -8.10
N TYR A 89 -2.24 9.30 -7.00
CA TYR A 89 -1.13 10.07 -6.44
C TYR A 89 0.09 10.06 -7.37
N ALA A 90 0.42 8.92 -7.98
CA ALA A 90 1.54 8.85 -8.93
C ALA A 90 1.28 9.74 -10.16
N ALA A 91 0.06 9.73 -10.70
CA ALA A 91 -0.31 10.58 -11.83
C ALA A 91 -0.26 12.07 -11.47
N ALA A 92 -0.76 12.45 -10.28
CA ALA A 92 -0.68 13.84 -9.82
C ALA A 92 0.78 14.33 -9.72
N GLN A 93 1.68 13.49 -9.21
CA GLN A 93 3.11 13.82 -9.11
C GLN A 93 3.80 13.96 -10.48
N GLU A 94 3.35 13.23 -11.49
CA GLU A 94 3.89 13.34 -12.85
C GLU A 94 3.41 14.60 -13.57
N LEU A 95 2.19 15.07 -13.29
CA LEU A 95 1.72 16.35 -13.83
C LEU A 95 2.60 17.52 -13.37
N ASP A 96 3.14 17.44 -12.15
CA ASP A 96 3.99 18.49 -11.59
C ASP A 96 5.46 18.37 -12.03
N ALA A 97 6.00 17.15 -12.10
CA ALA A 97 7.44 16.93 -12.26
C ALA A 97 7.87 16.38 -13.62
N ALA A 98 6.94 15.88 -14.43
CA ALA A 98 7.18 15.32 -15.77
C ALA A 98 8.41 14.39 -15.84
N ARG A 99 8.50 13.42 -14.93
CA ARG A 99 9.65 12.50 -14.82
C ARG A 99 9.54 11.35 -15.80
N ALA A 100 8.32 10.99 -16.20
CA ALA A 100 8.09 9.92 -17.16
C ALA A 100 8.66 10.30 -18.54
N GLY A 101 9.39 9.37 -19.17
CA GLY A 101 9.86 9.53 -20.55
C GLY A 101 8.74 9.33 -21.57
N GLU A 102 8.99 9.65 -22.84
CA GLU A 102 7.99 9.65 -23.92
C GLU A 102 7.21 8.33 -24.11
N GLN A 103 7.74 7.20 -23.61
CA GLN A 103 7.14 5.87 -23.77
C GLN A 103 6.23 5.44 -22.61
N HIS A 104 6.23 6.17 -21.49
CA HIS A 104 5.50 5.80 -20.27
C HIS A 104 4.72 6.97 -19.72
N LEU A 105 3.61 6.68 -19.04
CA LEU A 105 2.78 7.70 -18.41
C LEU A 105 3.30 8.04 -17.01
N LEU A 106 3.90 7.08 -16.31
CA LEU A 106 4.37 7.24 -14.93
C LEU A 106 5.82 6.80 -14.78
N HIS A 107 6.61 7.55 -14.02
CA HIS A 107 7.95 7.13 -13.63
C HIS A 107 7.89 6.24 -12.37
N PRO A 108 8.74 5.20 -12.25
CA PRO A 108 8.82 4.36 -11.04
C PRO A 108 9.03 5.12 -9.73
N THR A 109 9.73 6.26 -9.77
CA THR A 109 9.90 7.12 -8.58
C THR A 109 8.59 7.73 -8.11
N SER A 110 7.70 8.13 -9.03
CA SER A 110 6.40 8.69 -8.67
C SER A 110 5.49 7.63 -8.03
N LEU A 111 5.60 6.37 -8.44
CA LEU A 111 4.94 5.25 -7.73
C LEU A 111 5.49 5.03 -6.32
N ARG A 112 6.81 5.11 -6.13
CA ARG A 112 7.41 4.97 -4.79
C ARG A 112 6.93 6.05 -3.83
N HIS A 113 6.97 7.31 -4.26
CA HIS A 113 6.47 8.41 -3.44
C HIS A 113 4.95 8.37 -3.24
N ALA A 114 4.20 7.91 -4.25
CA ALA A 114 2.76 7.71 -4.11
C ALA A 114 2.42 6.65 -3.05
N LEU A 115 3.24 5.61 -2.91
CA LEU A 115 3.04 4.59 -1.87
C LEU A 115 3.10 5.18 -0.46
N ASP A 116 4.02 6.11 -0.20
CA ASP A 116 4.12 6.80 1.09
C ASP A 116 2.82 7.58 1.38
N GLN A 117 2.29 8.30 0.38
CA GLN A 117 1.01 9.01 0.48
C GLN A 117 -0.18 8.05 0.68
N VAL A 118 -0.19 6.90 0.01
CA VAL A 118 -1.21 5.85 0.23
C VAL A 118 -1.15 5.35 1.66
N SER A 119 0.04 5.11 2.20
CA SER A 119 0.22 4.64 3.57
C SER A 119 -0.28 5.66 4.59
N ASP A 120 0.07 6.95 4.41
CA ASP A 120 -0.41 8.03 5.26
C ASP A 120 -1.93 8.14 5.25
N GLU A 121 -2.54 8.17 4.06
CA GLU A 121 -3.98 8.27 3.94
C GLU A 121 -4.68 7.07 4.55
N TYR A 122 -4.17 5.86 4.30
CA TYR A 122 -4.76 4.63 4.79
C TYR A 122 -4.76 4.58 6.32
N VAL A 123 -3.61 4.85 6.95
CA VAL A 123 -3.50 4.91 8.42
C VAL A 123 -4.38 6.01 9.00
N ARG A 124 -4.42 7.20 8.38
CA ARG A 124 -5.30 8.30 8.81
C ARG A 124 -6.77 7.92 8.74
N LEU A 125 -7.20 7.23 7.68
CA LEU A 125 -8.59 6.76 7.55
C LEU A 125 -8.92 5.72 8.61
N LEU A 126 -8.03 4.76 8.87
CA LEU A 126 -8.22 3.77 9.95
C LEU A 126 -8.36 4.46 11.31
N LYS A 127 -7.45 5.37 11.65
CA LYS A 127 -7.51 6.16 12.90
C LYS A 127 -8.84 6.90 13.06
N SER A 128 -9.35 7.51 11.98
CA SER A 128 -10.56 8.32 12.06
C SER A 128 -11.87 7.52 12.07
N ARG A 129 -11.89 6.30 11.54
CA ARG A 129 -13.14 5.55 11.30
C ARG A 129 -13.26 4.22 12.02
N GLU A 130 -12.17 3.47 12.13
CA GLU A 130 -12.22 2.03 12.46
C GLU A 130 -11.41 1.71 13.72
N MET A 131 -10.23 2.32 13.86
CA MET A 131 -9.24 1.96 14.87
C MET A 131 -8.61 3.21 15.50
N PRO A 132 -9.36 4.04 16.28
CA PRO A 132 -8.83 5.29 16.83
C PRO A 132 -7.59 5.10 17.70
N TRP A 133 -7.51 3.98 18.43
CA TRP A 133 -6.34 3.56 19.21
C TRP A 133 -5.04 3.43 18.41
N LEU A 134 -5.08 3.39 17.07
CA LEU A 134 -3.87 3.47 16.24
C LEU A 134 -3.10 4.77 16.48
N GLU A 135 -3.75 5.85 16.94
CA GLU A 135 -3.07 7.10 17.26
C GLU A 135 -2.03 6.92 18.37
N ALA A 136 -2.41 6.21 19.43
CA ALA A 136 -1.52 5.87 20.52
C ALA A 136 -0.44 4.85 20.11
N LEU A 137 -0.74 3.95 19.17
CA LEU A 137 0.26 3.05 18.58
C LEU A 137 1.30 3.81 17.75
N THR A 138 0.86 4.70 16.85
CA THR A 138 1.76 5.52 16.01
C THR A 138 2.76 6.30 16.86
N ARG A 139 2.31 6.93 17.96
CA ARG A 139 3.20 7.67 18.86
C ARG A 139 4.31 6.80 19.47
N ARG A 140 4.01 5.54 19.80
CA ARG A 140 4.98 4.58 20.37
C ARG A 140 5.98 4.05 19.33
N LEU A 141 5.53 3.93 18.08
CA LEU A 141 6.32 3.37 16.97
C LEU A 141 7.10 4.41 16.18
N LEU A 142 6.87 5.70 16.44
CA LEU A 142 7.52 6.79 15.72
C LEU A 142 9.06 6.66 15.77
N GLN A 143 9.69 6.72 14.60
CA GLN A 143 11.15 6.54 14.40
C GLN A 143 11.71 5.17 14.79
N ARG A 144 10.87 4.18 15.12
CA ARG A 144 11.31 2.79 15.29
C ARG A 144 11.63 2.17 13.93
N GLU A 145 12.43 1.11 13.96
CA GLU A 145 12.85 0.41 12.75
C GLU A 145 12.40 -1.05 12.78
N VAL A 146 11.85 -1.53 11.67
CA VAL A 146 11.47 -2.94 11.46
C VAL A 146 12.40 -3.64 10.47
N PRO A 147 12.56 -4.98 10.54
CA PRO A 147 11.88 -5.89 11.45
C PRO A 147 12.48 -5.91 12.86
N MET A 148 11.63 -6.20 13.86
CA MET A 148 11.99 -6.31 15.29
C MET A 148 11.59 -7.69 15.82
N THR A 149 12.27 -8.19 16.84
CA THR A 149 11.86 -9.37 17.59
C THR A 149 10.53 -9.12 18.32
N ARG A 150 9.83 -10.21 18.67
CA ARG A 150 8.61 -10.12 19.50
C ARG A 150 8.88 -9.40 20.82
N GLN A 151 10.01 -9.68 21.46
CA GLN A 151 10.39 -9.03 22.72
C GLN A 151 10.53 -7.52 22.55
N GLU A 152 11.24 -7.04 21.52
CA GLU A 152 11.37 -5.61 21.22
C GLU A 152 9.99 -4.94 21.00
N TRP A 153 9.07 -5.62 20.31
CA TRP A 153 7.69 -5.14 20.14
C TRP A 153 6.95 -5.03 21.47
N GLU A 154 6.98 -6.08 22.29
CA GLU A 154 6.29 -6.12 23.58
C GLU A 154 6.87 -5.08 24.55
N GLU A 155 8.19 -4.84 24.54
CA GLU A 155 8.84 -3.78 25.30
C GLU A 155 8.36 -2.39 24.89
N ILE A 156 8.25 -2.11 23.57
CA ILE A 156 7.71 -0.84 23.07
C ILE A 156 6.24 -0.67 23.44
N LEU A 157 5.43 -1.72 23.29
CA LEU A 157 4.01 -1.68 23.63
C LEU A 157 3.77 -1.51 25.14
N SER A 158 4.65 -2.08 25.97
CA SER A 158 4.55 -1.99 27.43
C SER A 158 4.78 -0.59 27.97
N GLN A 159 5.41 0.31 27.18
CA GLN A 159 5.64 1.71 27.58
C GLN A 159 4.31 2.43 27.83
N ASP A 160 4.13 2.86 29.09
CA ASP A 160 2.92 3.50 29.60
C ASP A 160 1.63 2.70 29.30
N TRP A 161 1.71 1.36 29.29
CA TRP A 161 0.56 0.50 28.96
C TRP A 161 -0.63 0.76 29.88
N SER A 162 -0.40 0.90 31.19
CA SER A 162 -1.46 1.20 32.15
C SER A 162 -2.18 2.52 31.84
N ALA A 163 -1.43 3.56 31.44
CA ALA A 163 -2.03 4.84 31.06
C ALA A 163 -2.86 4.72 29.77
N TRP A 164 -2.36 3.98 28.77
CA TRP A 164 -3.10 3.74 27.53
C TRP A 164 -4.35 2.89 27.72
N ARG A 165 -4.27 1.85 28.55
CA ARG A 165 -5.41 0.99 28.89
C ARG A 165 -6.51 1.76 29.60
N ASN A 166 -6.14 2.77 30.38
CA ASN A 166 -7.06 3.62 31.14
C ASN A 166 -7.32 4.98 30.45
N ASP A 167 -7.10 5.10 29.14
CA ASP A 167 -7.35 6.34 28.40
C ASP A 167 -8.80 6.83 28.66
N PRO A 168 -9.02 8.11 29.01
CA PRO A 168 -10.36 8.66 29.23
C PRO A 168 -11.29 8.48 28.02
N GLN A 169 -10.74 8.49 26.80
CA GLN A 169 -11.47 8.20 25.58
C GLN A 169 -11.43 6.69 25.31
N GLU A 170 -12.54 6.00 25.56
CA GLU A 170 -12.61 4.53 25.44
C GLU A 170 -12.14 3.99 24.08
N LYS A 171 -12.48 4.70 22.98
CA LYS A 171 -12.06 4.32 21.62
C LYS A 171 -10.55 4.41 21.38
N GLN A 172 -9.82 5.16 22.21
CA GLN A 172 -8.36 5.28 22.15
C GLN A 172 -7.64 4.13 22.87
N ARG A 173 -8.35 3.37 23.72
CA ARG A 173 -7.78 2.25 24.48
C ARG A 173 -7.38 1.10 23.53
N PRO A 174 -6.31 0.35 23.85
CA PRO A 174 -5.98 -0.84 23.08
C PRO A 174 -7.12 -1.87 23.24
N PRO A 175 -7.48 -2.61 22.19
CA PRO A 175 -8.58 -3.59 22.16
C PRO A 175 -8.25 -4.92 22.86
N ARG A 176 -7.09 -5.02 23.54
CA ARG A 176 -6.61 -6.19 24.27
C ARG A 176 -6.08 -5.80 25.64
N THR A 177 -5.93 -6.76 26.53
CA THR A 177 -5.64 -6.49 27.93
C THR A 177 -4.15 -6.43 28.23
N THR A 178 -3.35 -7.20 27.50
CA THR A 178 -1.89 -7.24 27.62
C THR A 178 -1.20 -6.79 26.33
N PRO A 179 0.06 -6.31 26.42
CA PRO A 179 0.87 -5.99 25.24
C PRO A 179 1.05 -7.17 24.28
N ALA A 180 1.23 -8.38 24.82
CA ALA A 180 1.40 -9.61 24.03
C ALA A 180 0.13 -9.95 23.22
N GLU A 181 -1.04 -9.96 23.88
CA GLU A 181 -2.32 -10.17 23.20
C GLU A 181 -2.60 -9.09 22.14
N PHE A 182 -2.18 -7.85 22.42
CA PHE A 182 -2.35 -6.75 21.48
C PHE A 182 -1.45 -6.91 20.26
N LEU A 183 -0.21 -7.36 20.43
CA LEU A 183 0.68 -7.70 19.32
C LEU A 183 0.11 -8.83 18.46
N ASP A 184 -0.45 -9.87 19.08
CA ASP A 184 -1.14 -10.94 18.37
C ASP A 184 -2.31 -10.41 17.57
N PHE A 185 -3.09 -9.49 18.14
CA PHE A 185 -4.18 -8.82 17.44
C PHE A 185 -3.69 -7.96 16.26
N LEU A 186 -2.54 -7.29 16.35
CA LEU A 186 -1.95 -6.55 15.23
C LEU A 186 -1.53 -7.47 14.07
N LEU A 187 -1.02 -8.65 14.39
CA LEU A 187 -0.71 -9.70 13.40
C LEU A 187 -1.99 -10.25 12.76
N GLU A 188 -3.03 -10.52 13.58
CA GLU A 188 -4.33 -10.98 13.10
C GLU A 188 -4.99 -9.98 12.14
N LEU A 189 -4.87 -8.69 12.41
CA LEU A 189 -5.40 -7.61 11.55
C LEU A 189 -4.55 -7.37 10.30
N GLY A 190 -3.31 -7.86 10.24
CA GLY A 190 -2.39 -7.55 9.15
C GLY A 190 -1.76 -6.17 9.23
N VAL A 191 -1.79 -5.51 10.39
CA VAL A 191 -0.98 -4.29 10.63
C VAL A 191 0.50 -4.66 10.68
N CYS A 192 0.79 -5.84 11.23
CA CYS A 192 2.12 -6.45 11.29
C CYS A 192 2.11 -7.80 10.56
N ARG A 193 3.29 -8.34 10.29
CA ARG A 193 3.47 -9.71 9.78
C ARG A 193 4.73 -10.36 10.34
N THR A 194 4.71 -11.67 10.52
CA THR A 194 5.89 -12.46 10.88
C THR A 194 6.71 -12.78 9.64
N ARG A 195 8.03 -12.59 9.71
CA ARG A 195 8.99 -12.98 8.68
C ARG A 195 9.41 -14.44 8.86
N PRO A 196 10.04 -15.08 7.85
CA PRO A 196 10.54 -16.45 7.99
C PRO A 196 11.60 -16.66 9.09
N ASP A 197 12.24 -15.58 9.56
CA ASP A 197 13.22 -15.58 10.66
C ASP A 197 12.59 -15.17 12.00
N ASP A 198 11.27 -15.34 12.14
CA ASP A 198 10.44 -15.06 13.33
C ASP A 198 10.39 -13.60 13.81
N ARG A 199 11.10 -12.69 13.14
CA ARG A 199 10.97 -11.26 13.40
C ARG A 199 9.67 -10.71 12.83
N ILE A 200 9.14 -9.68 13.48
CA ILE A 200 7.90 -9.01 13.10
C ILE A 200 8.23 -7.76 12.30
N ASP A 201 7.64 -7.68 11.12
CA ASP A 201 7.76 -6.59 10.15
C ASP A 201 6.44 -5.83 10.00
N VAL A 202 6.51 -4.65 9.40
CA VAL A 202 5.33 -3.85 9.04
C VAL A 202 5.25 -3.75 7.51
N PRO A 203 4.11 -4.13 6.90
CA PRO A 203 3.90 -3.97 5.45
C PRO A 203 4.01 -2.50 5.04
N ASP A 204 4.44 -2.24 3.80
CA ASP A 204 4.66 -0.87 3.31
C ASP A 204 3.38 -0.02 3.36
N LEU A 205 2.22 -0.65 3.21
CA LEU A 205 0.91 -0.03 3.38
C LEU A 205 0.72 0.66 4.75
N PHE A 206 1.33 0.17 5.82
CA PHE A 206 1.27 0.76 7.15
C PHE A 206 2.55 1.50 7.56
N LEU A 207 3.67 1.21 6.91
CA LEU A 207 5.01 1.60 7.35
C LEU A 207 5.17 3.11 7.51
N HIS A 208 4.93 3.87 6.44
CA HIS A 208 5.12 5.31 6.43
C HIS A 208 4.07 6.02 7.31
N GLY A 209 2.79 5.63 7.20
CA GLY A 209 1.71 6.22 8.00
C GLY A 209 1.80 5.97 9.51
N LEU A 210 2.50 4.91 9.93
CA LEU A 210 2.83 4.68 11.34
C LEU A 210 4.14 5.35 11.78
N GLY A 211 4.87 6.02 10.87
CA GLY A 211 6.13 6.69 11.16
C GLY A 211 7.29 5.72 11.45
N ILE A 212 7.21 4.50 10.94
CA ILE A 212 8.20 3.43 11.12
C ILE A 212 9.14 3.42 9.92
N LYS A 213 10.40 3.04 10.13
CA LYS A 213 11.40 2.88 9.07
C LYS A 213 11.78 1.42 8.89
N ARG A 214 12.25 1.05 7.70
CA ARG A 214 12.87 -0.27 7.50
C ARG A 214 14.37 -0.19 7.77
N ARG A 215 14.87 -1.07 8.65
CA ARG A 215 16.30 -1.21 8.93
C ARG A 215 17.02 -1.61 7.64
N GLY A 216 18.00 -0.81 7.22
CA GLY A 216 18.75 -1.05 5.98
C GLY A 216 17.99 -0.76 4.69
N GLY A 217 16.84 -0.09 4.74
CA GLY A 217 16.21 0.45 3.55
C GLY A 217 17.13 1.47 2.87
N VAL A 218 17.21 1.44 1.53
CA VAL A 218 17.87 2.52 0.78
C VAL A 218 17.14 3.81 1.13
N LYS A 219 17.84 4.78 1.72
CA LYS A 219 17.30 6.13 1.89
C LYS A 219 16.90 6.63 0.50
N GLN A 220 15.61 6.87 0.30
CA GLN A 220 15.10 7.50 -0.93
C GLN A 220 15.56 8.96 -0.96
#